data_AF-A0A7S3LCT2-F1
#
_entry.id   AF-A0A7S3LCT2-F1
#
_cell.length_a   1.000
_cell.length_b   1.000
_cell.length_c   1.000
_cell.angle_alpha   90.00
_cell.angle_beta   90.00
_cell.angle_gamma   90.00
#
_symmetry.space_group_name_H-M   'P 1'
#
loop_
_entity.id
_entity.type
_entity.pdbx_description
1 polymer ?
#
loop_
_entity_poly.entity_id
_entity_poly.type
_entity_poly.pdbx_seq_one_letter_code
_entity_poly.pdbx_strand_id
1 'polypeptide(L)'
;MAKDGPCASILAYRLILKLSSIGLSISSSHNIIGFTGVSEMKMASQSPSTRPRHWKVFVGTLLLLLFGAFPSIGVSTTQYSVGDRNVYVPGSGFSGFWFHSALFRSIPDAHEYDYYCFSSRCLSVVLGILKTPILPVLDGCRAIQVEWLQGKLSRYQIVDEFLHRLLPADDDVFAPLMSRINIISTSLENGGEILQPTNRSELVTALKRTTWIPFLTGKGWLKDDVNSERYLDGYFSLPLHPPCRYTAKVPFSWESYLHSLNPGARTVQTPWRMDREEGGDKGDPSIPSISDTFRRGVGAAS
;
A
#
# COMPACT_ATOMS: atom_id res chain seq x y z
N MET A 1 -12.35 -22.82 40.97
CA MET A 1 -13.27 -21.79 41.50
C MET A 1 -12.55 -20.44 41.44
N ALA A 2 -12.76 -19.67 40.38
CA ALA A 2 -12.25 -18.31 40.26
C ALA A 2 -13.43 -17.40 39.91
N LYS A 3 -13.53 -16.30 40.64
CA LYS A 3 -14.66 -15.37 40.70
C LYS A 3 -14.69 -14.46 39.48
N ASP A 4 -15.90 -14.23 38.97
CA ASP A 4 -16.22 -13.20 38.01
C ASP A 4 -16.05 -11.78 38.59
N GLY A 5 -15.58 -10.87 37.73
CA GLY A 5 -15.66 -9.42 37.92
C GLY A 5 -16.03 -8.76 36.58
N PRO A 6 -16.91 -7.74 36.55
CA PRO A 6 -17.51 -7.26 35.32
C PRO A 6 -16.54 -6.40 34.50
N CYS A 7 -16.55 -6.66 33.20
CA CYS A 7 -15.63 -6.10 32.22
C CYS A 7 -16.04 -4.66 31.83
N ALA A 8 -15.05 -3.78 31.73
CA ALA A 8 -15.12 -2.36 31.34
C ALA A 8 -15.63 -2.11 29.90
N SER A 9 -16.01 -3.16 29.19
CA SER A 9 -16.47 -3.16 27.79
C SER A 9 -17.88 -2.59 27.60
N ILE A 10 -18.71 -2.52 28.64
CA ILE A 10 -20.07 -1.98 28.54
C ILE A 10 -20.09 -0.44 28.57
N LEU A 11 -19.06 0.21 29.14
CA LEU A 11 -18.98 1.68 29.18
C LEU A 11 -18.52 2.29 27.84
N ALA A 12 -17.66 1.59 27.10
CA ALA A 12 -17.18 2.05 25.78
C ALA A 12 -18.31 2.04 24.72
N TYR A 13 -19.24 1.08 24.82
CA TYR A 13 -20.35 0.93 23.88
C TYR A 13 -21.37 2.09 23.97
N ARG A 14 -21.56 2.68 25.16
CA ARG A 14 -22.48 3.82 25.35
C ARG A 14 -21.91 5.16 24.88
N LEU A 15 -20.59 5.27 24.73
CA LEU A 15 -19.95 6.51 24.27
C LEU A 15 -19.98 6.62 22.74
N ILE A 16 -19.84 5.50 22.03
CA ILE A 16 -19.84 5.43 20.57
C ILE A 16 -21.24 5.72 20.00
N LEU A 17 -22.30 5.19 20.61
CA LEU A 17 -23.68 5.44 20.18
C LEU A 17 -24.18 6.88 20.48
N LYS A 18 -23.58 7.57 21.46
CA LYS A 18 -23.92 8.96 21.80
C LYS A 18 -23.29 9.98 20.84
N LEU A 19 -22.20 9.61 20.15
CA LEU A 19 -21.52 10.48 19.20
C LEU A 19 -22.13 10.38 17.78
N SER A 20 -22.79 9.27 17.45
CA SER A 20 -23.56 9.12 16.20
C SER A 20 -24.92 9.82 16.20
N SER A 21 -25.43 10.25 17.36
CA SER A 21 -26.72 10.97 17.47
C SER A 21 -26.60 12.49 17.42
N ILE A 22 -25.38 13.05 17.33
CA ILE A 22 -25.18 14.49 17.16
C ILE A 22 -25.17 14.77 15.65
N GLY A 23 -26.37 14.86 15.08
CA GLY A 23 -26.59 15.22 13.69
C GLY A 23 -26.14 16.64 13.39
N LEU A 24 -25.15 16.78 12.51
CA LEU A 24 -24.83 18.04 11.85
C LEU A 24 -25.81 18.22 10.67
N SER A 25 -26.90 18.93 10.94
CA SER A 25 -27.79 19.48 9.91
C SER A 25 -27.10 20.70 9.28
N ILE A 26 -26.70 20.60 8.01
CA ILE A 26 -26.28 21.77 7.21
C ILE A 26 -27.43 22.08 6.26
N SER A 27 -28.15 23.16 6.58
CA SER A 27 -29.12 23.81 5.71
C SER A 27 -28.38 24.73 4.73
N SER A 28 -28.77 24.72 3.46
CA SER A 28 -28.36 25.74 2.49
C SER A 28 -29.52 26.06 1.55
N SER A 29 -30.00 27.30 1.63
CA SER A 29 -31.01 27.90 0.77
C SER A 29 -30.42 29.04 -0.09
N HIS A 30 -30.80 29.02 -1.38
CA HIS A 30 -30.99 30.08 -2.39
C HIS A 30 -29.91 31.11 -2.83
N ASN A 31 -29.57 30.99 -4.12
CA ASN A 31 -29.71 31.91 -5.29
C ASN A 31 -29.10 33.34 -5.39
N ILE A 32 -28.30 33.49 -6.48
CA ILE A 32 -28.19 34.52 -7.56
C ILE A 32 -27.74 35.96 -7.22
N ILE A 33 -26.68 36.45 -7.91
CA ILE A 33 -26.61 37.58 -8.89
C ILE A 33 -25.11 37.86 -9.20
N GLY A 34 -24.77 38.06 -10.49
CA GLY A 34 -23.42 38.35 -10.96
C GLY A 34 -23.04 39.84 -10.92
N PHE A 35 -21.73 40.13 -11.03
CA PHE A 35 -21.21 41.43 -11.45
C PHE A 35 -19.79 41.26 -12.00
N THR A 36 -19.54 41.87 -13.16
CA THR A 36 -18.22 42.01 -13.80
C THR A 36 -17.47 43.17 -13.17
N GLY A 37 -16.16 42.98 -12.91
CA GLY A 37 -15.28 44.05 -12.43
C GLY A 37 -13.84 43.58 -12.41
N VAL A 38 -13.08 44.00 -13.43
CA VAL A 38 -11.62 43.84 -13.51
C VAL A 38 -10.98 44.86 -12.57
N SER A 39 -10.26 44.39 -11.55
CA SER A 39 -9.42 45.23 -10.69
C SER A 39 -8.07 44.55 -10.45
N GLU A 40 -7.02 45.36 -10.55
CA GLU A 40 -5.60 45.06 -10.33
C GLU A 40 -5.32 44.21 -9.08
N MET A 41 -4.58 43.12 -9.27
CA MET A 41 -4.00 42.34 -8.17
C MET A 41 -2.71 42.98 -7.66
N LYS A 42 -2.81 43.69 -6.53
CA LYS A 42 -1.66 43.93 -5.65
C LYS A 42 -1.26 42.61 -4.98
N MET A 43 -0.01 42.19 -5.17
CA MET A 43 0.57 41.06 -4.43
C MET A 43 0.64 41.40 -2.94
N ALA A 44 -0.27 40.82 -2.16
CA ALA A 44 -0.18 40.79 -0.71
C ALA A 44 0.78 39.68 -0.28
N SER A 45 1.85 40.06 0.42
CA SER A 45 2.73 39.20 1.19
C SER A 45 1.91 38.36 2.18
N GLN A 46 1.69 37.08 1.88
CA GLN A 46 1.02 36.14 2.78
C GLN A 46 1.96 35.75 3.92
N SER A 47 1.58 36.16 5.13
CA SER A 47 2.17 35.76 6.42
C SER A 47 2.13 34.23 6.59
N PRO A 48 3.16 33.61 7.22
CA PRO A 48 3.22 32.17 7.42
C PRO A 48 2.05 31.69 8.29
N SER A 49 1.14 30.95 7.65
CA SER A 49 0.05 30.24 8.31
C SER A 49 0.60 29.26 9.36
N THR A 50 0.40 29.61 10.63
CA THR A 50 0.70 28.76 11.79
C THR A 50 -0.22 27.54 11.73
N ARG A 51 0.29 26.40 11.25
CA ARG A 51 -0.47 25.14 11.23
C ARG A 51 -0.96 24.80 12.65
N PRO A 52 -2.26 24.53 12.83
CA PRO A 52 -2.82 24.31 14.16
C PRO A 52 -2.23 23.06 14.81
N ARG A 53 -1.78 23.24 16.06
CA ARG A 53 -1.16 22.23 16.93
C ARG A 53 -2.02 20.97 17.12
N HIS A 54 -3.32 21.04 16.82
CA HIS A 54 -4.30 19.97 16.93
C HIS A 54 -4.17 18.86 15.87
N TRP A 55 -3.52 19.10 14.73
CA TRP A 55 -3.38 18.09 13.67
C TRP A 55 -2.61 16.84 14.13
N LYS A 56 -1.57 17.02 14.96
CA LYS A 56 -0.76 15.91 15.49
C LYS A 56 -1.57 14.99 16.41
N VAL A 57 -2.49 15.55 17.20
CA VAL A 57 -3.37 14.79 18.09
C VAL A 57 -4.38 14.00 17.27
N PHE A 58 -4.97 14.61 16.23
CA PHE A 58 -5.93 13.93 15.36
C PHE A 58 -5.33 12.74 14.61
N VAL A 59 -4.12 12.89 14.05
CA VAL A 59 -3.42 11.79 13.37
C VAL A 59 -3.04 10.67 14.35
N GLY A 60 -2.57 11.02 15.56
CA GLY A 60 -2.24 10.05 16.60
C GLY A 60 -3.44 9.23 17.04
N THR A 61 -4.58 9.88 17.29
CA THR A 61 -5.83 9.19 17.69
C THR A 61 -6.41 8.36 16.55
N LEU A 62 -6.34 8.82 15.30
CA LEU A 62 -6.79 8.04 14.14
C LEU A 62 -5.96 6.77 13.95
N LEU A 63 -4.62 6.86 14.10
CA LEU A 63 -3.75 5.68 14.05
C LEU A 63 -4.09 4.72 15.20
N LEU A 64 -4.25 5.22 16.43
CA LEU A 64 -4.59 4.38 17.59
C LEU A 64 -5.94 3.67 17.44
N LEU A 65 -6.93 4.32 16.81
CA LEU A 65 -8.22 3.70 16.49
C LEU A 65 -8.11 2.70 15.33
N LEU A 66 -7.28 2.95 14.33
CA LEU A 66 -7.01 2.02 13.24
C LEU A 66 -6.24 0.78 13.69
N PHE A 67 -5.40 0.87 14.74
CA PHE A 67 -4.60 -0.26 15.22
C PHE A 67 -5.18 -0.95 16.47
N GLY A 68 -6.00 -0.29 17.28
CA GLY A 68 -6.41 -0.78 18.60
C GLY A 68 -7.80 -1.41 18.69
N ALA A 69 -8.64 -1.33 17.65
CA ALA A 69 -10.07 -1.62 17.77
C ALA A 69 -10.63 -2.64 16.76
N PHE A 70 -9.80 -3.56 16.24
CA PHE A 70 -10.35 -4.72 15.55
C PHE A 70 -10.65 -5.82 16.58
N PRO A 71 -11.92 -6.05 16.96
CA PRO A 71 -12.27 -7.19 17.80
C PRO A 71 -11.73 -8.45 17.12
N SER A 72 -11.18 -9.37 17.91
CA SER A 72 -10.80 -10.71 17.47
C SER A 72 -12.05 -11.46 17.02
N ILE A 73 -12.57 -11.12 15.84
CA ILE A 73 -13.55 -11.93 15.12
C ILE A 73 -12.90 -13.30 15.01
N GLY A 74 -13.62 -14.37 15.38
CA GLY A 74 -13.09 -15.73 15.37
C GLY A 74 -12.69 -16.11 13.94
N VAL A 75 -11.44 -15.82 13.59
CA VAL A 75 -10.93 -16.09 12.26
C VAL A 75 -10.66 -17.57 12.19
N SER A 76 -11.41 -18.25 11.34
CA SER A 76 -10.99 -19.58 10.87
C SER A 76 -9.72 -19.37 10.05
N THR A 77 -8.56 -19.63 10.65
CA THR A 77 -7.30 -19.74 9.91
C THR A 77 -7.44 -20.91 8.95
N THR A 78 -7.78 -20.61 7.70
CA THR A 78 -7.64 -21.56 6.60
C THR A 78 -6.16 -21.89 6.52
N GLN A 79 -5.80 -23.14 6.81
CA GLN A 79 -4.41 -23.56 6.76
C GLN A 79 -4.02 -23.71 5.29
N TYR A 80 -3.38 -22.68 4.73
CA TYR A 80 -2.86 -22.72 3.37
C TYR A 80 -1.66 -23.67 3.32
N SER A 81 -1.70 -24.68 2.44
CA SER A 81 -0.52 -25.45 2.10
C SER A 81 0.34 -24.59 1.18
N VAL A 82 1.45 -24.08 1.69
CA VAL A 82 2.40 -23.26 0.94
C VAL A 82 3.53 -24.18 0.46
N GLY A 83 3.78 -24.24 -0.85
CA GLY A 83 4.87 -25.06 -1.41
C GLY A 83 6.26 -24.60 -0.97
N ASP A 84 7.31 -25.39 -1.18
CA ASP A 84 8.64 -25.11 -0.59
C ASP A 84 9.36 -23.85 -1.11
N ARG A 85 8.94 -23.32 -2.26
CA ARG A 85 9.57 -22.18 -2.95
C ARG A 85 8.70 -20.93 -2.89
N ASN A 86 8.35 -20.51 -1.68
CA ASN A 86 7.47 -19.37 -1.49
C ASN A 86 8.21 -18.15 -0.91
N VAL A 87 7.76 -16.95 -1.29
CA VAL A 87 8.36 -15.68 -0.86
C VAL A 87 7.26 -14.75 -0.38
N TYR A 88 7.34 -14.35 0.90
CA TYR A 88 6.48 -13.32 1.45
C TYR A 88 7.03 -11.92 1.17
N VAL A 89 6.17 -11.03 0.69
CA VAL A 89 6.51 -9.68 0.25
C VAL A 89 5.58 -8.67 0.95
N PRO A 90 5.96 -8.16 2.14
CA PRO A 90 5.07 -7.31 2.92
C PRO A 90 4.86 -5.95 2.26
N GLY A 91 3.69 -5.31 2.43
CA GLY A 91 3.43 -3.97 1.92
C GLY A 91 4.27 -2.86 2.60
N SER A 92 4.55 -1.76 1.89
CA SER A 92 5.10 -0.53 2.49
C SER A 92 4.95 0.72 1.61
N GLY A 93 3.80 0.87 0.95
CA GLY A 93 3.52 2.04 0.10
C GLY A 93 4.57 2.32 -0.99
N PHE A 94 4.71 3.58 -1.38
CA PHE A 94 5.57 3.96 -2.51
C PHE A 94 7.04 3.58 -2.33
N SER A 95 7.62 3.76 -1.14
CA SER A 95 9.01 3.38 -0.87
C SER A 95 9.23 1.86 -1.07
N GLY A 96 8.26 1.06 -0.64
CA GLY A 96 8.26 -0.39 -0.86
C GLY A 96 8.28 -0.77 -2.32
N PHE A 97 7.42 -0.11 -3.10
CA PHE A 97 7.33 -0.32 -4.53
C PHE A 97 8.69 -0.11 -5.21
N TRP A 98 9.37 0.99 -4.89
CA TRP A 98 10.66 1.31 -5.53
C TRP A 98 11.78 0.34 -5.16
N PHE A 99 11.92 0.04 -3.87
CA PHE A 99 12.93 -0.89 -3.40
C PHE A 99 12.74 -2.28 -4.03
N HIS A 100 11.50 -2.78 -4.03
CA HIS A 100 11.22 -4.12 -4.55
C HIS A 100 11.31 -4.19 -6.07
N SER A 101 10.98 -3.10 -6.77
CA SER A 101 11.16 -3.05 -8.22
C SER A 101 12.63 -3.11 -8.64
N ALA A 102 13.57 -2.71 -7.78
CA ALA A 102 15.00 -2.95 -7.99
C ALA A 102 15.38 -4.39 -7.59
N LEU A 103 15.00 -4.81 -6.37
CA LEU A 103 15.31 -6.13 -5.83
C LEU A 103 14.90 -7.27 -6.77
N PHE A 104 13.66 -7.30 -7.25
CA PHE A 104 13.17 -8.41 -8.08
C PHE A 104 13.87 -8.54 -9.43
N ARG A 105 14.56 -7.49 -9.90
CA ARG A 105 15.39 -7.56 -11.10
C ARG A 105 16.74 -8.23 -10.86
N SER A 106 17.23 -8.16 -9.63
CA SER A 106 18.47 -8.81 -9.21
C SER A 106 18.31 -10.29 -8.87
N ILE A 107 17.07 -10.78 -8.73
CA ILE A 107 16.80 -12.17 -8.38
C ILE A 107 16.84 -13.01 -9.67
N PRO A 108 17.84 -13.89 -9.85
CA PRO A 108 17.83 -14.85 -10.94
C PRO A 108 16.62 -15.76 -10.79
N ASP A 109 16.00 -16.12 -11.91
CA ASP A 109 14.91 -17.09 -11.96
C ASP A 109 13.71 -16.77 -11.03
N ALA A 110 13.39 -15.48 -10.90
CA ALA A 110 12.25 -15.01 -10.10
C ALA A 110 10.93 -15.75 -10.41
N HIS A 111 10.74 -16.23 -11.63
CA HIS A 111 9.57 -17.01 -12.06
C HIS A 111 9.44 -18.41 -11.42
N GLU A 112 10.45 -18.90 -10.71
CA GLU A 112 10.43 -20.21 -10.02
C GLU A 112 9.80 -20.17 -8.62
N TYR A 113 9.45 -18.98 -8.11
CA TYR A 113 8.93 -18.79 -6.77
C TYR A 113 7.44 -18.43 -6.78
N ASP A 114 6.73 -18.86 -5.74
CA ASP A 114 5.36 -18.46 -5.45
C ASP A 114 5.37 -17.26 -4.50
N TYR A 115 4.89 -16.11 -4.96
CA TYR A 115 4.93 -14.86 -4.22
C TYR A 115 3.63 -14.61 -3.48
N TYR A 116 3.73 -14.34 -2.19
CA TYR A 116 2.64 -13.91 -1.32
C TYR A 116 2.87 -12.45 -0.97
N CYS A 117 2.15 -11.55 -1.62
CA CYS A 117 2.37 -10.12 -1.51
C CYS A 117 1.12 -9.38 -1.07
N PHE A 118 1.27 -8.17 -0.54
CA PHE A 118 0.15 -7.25 -0.40
C PHE A 118 0.56 -5.80 -0.67
N SER A 119 -0.45 -4.96 -0.87
CA SER A 119 -0.32 -3.54 -1.16
C SER A 119 0.54 -3.28 -2.42
N SER A 120 1.15 -2.11 -2.47
CA SER A 120 1.98 -1.61 -3.58
C SER A 120 3.12 -2.54 -4.01
N ARG A 121 3.61 -3.43 -3.13
CA ARG A 121 4.72 -4.33 -3.49
C ARG A 121 4.30 -5.48 -4.38
N CYS A 122 3.01 -5.83 -4.42
CA CYS A 122 2.51 -6.77 -5.42
C CYS A 122 2.78 -6.27 -6.83
N LEU A 123 2.61 -4.97 -7.09
CA LEU A 123 2.93 -4.40 -8.39
C LEU A 123 4.42 -4.55 -8.72
N SER A 124 5.32 -4.40 -7.75
CA SER A 124 6.75 -4.64 -7.95
C SER A 124 7.08 -6.09 -8.30
N VAL A 125 6.41 -7.05 -7.66
CA VAL A 125 6.54 -8.49 -7.98
C VAL A 125 6.12 -8.74 -9.42
N VAL A 126 4.95 -8.22 -9.81
CA VAL A 126 4.43 -8.33 -11.20
C VAL A 126 5.46 -7.79 -12.19
N LEU A 127 5.91 -6.54 -12.00
CA LEU A 127 6.87 -5.90 -12.93
C LEU A 127 8.23 -6.61 -12.95
N GLY A 128 8.66 -7.18 -11.82
CA GLY A 128 9.89 -7.96 -11.70
C GLY A 128 9.84 -9.26 -12.50
N ILE A 129 8.77 -10.04 -12.34
CA ILE A 129 8.55 -11.31 -13.06
C ILE A 129 8.40 -11.06 -14.56
N LEU A 130 7.67 -10.00 -14.95
CA LEU A 130 7.53 -9.60 -16.36
C LEU A 130 8.82 -8.99 -16.95
N LYS A 131 9.86 -8.79 -16.13
CA LYS A 131 11.12 -8.14 -16.52
C LYS A 131 10.91 -6.76 -17.16
N THR A 132 9.84 -6.05 -16.79
CA THR A 132 9.47 -4.74 -17.36
C THR A 132 10.63 -3.75 -17.22
N PRO A 133 11.13 -3.08 -18.27
CA PRO A 133 12.24 -2.13 -18.16
C PRO A 133 11.98 -1.02 -17.13
N ILE A 134 13.00 -0.65 -16.33
CA ILE A 134 12.83 0.30 -15.23
C ILE A 134 12.58 1.75 -15.71
N LEU A 135 13.15 2.13 -16.85
CA LEU A 135 13.02 3.50 -17.37
C LEU A 135 11.57 3.88 -17.70
N PRO A 136 10.81 3.07 -18.48
CA PRO A 136 9.37 3.29 -18.67
C PRO A 136 8.57 3.35 -17.36
N VAL A 137 8.94 2.53 -16.37
CA VAL A 137 8.27 2.54 -15.06
C VAL A 137 8.50 3.87 -14.35
N LEU A 138 9.74 4.36 -14.33
CA LEU A 138 10.09 5.66 -13.75
C LEU A 138 9.36 6.81 -14.45
N ASP A 139 9.30 6.79 -15.78
CA ASP A 139 8.62 7.81 -16.57
C ASP A 139 7.10 7.83 -16.30
N GLY A 140 6.47 6.64 -16.25
CA GLY A 140 5.07 6.49 -15.90
C GLY A 140 4.76 7.05 -14.51
N CYS A 141 5.54 6.68 -13.50
CA CYS A 141 5.36 7.20 -12.14
C CYS A 141 5.58 8.71 -12.04
N ARG A 142 6.58 9.24 -12.75
CA ARG A 142 6.84 10.68 -12.78
C ARG A 142 5.67 11.44 -13.39
N ALA A 143 5.09 10.93 -14.47
CA ALA A 143 3.91 11.54 -15.10
C ALA A 143 2.71 11.56 -14.14
N ILE A 144 2.41 10.45 -13.47
CA ILE A 144 1.34 10.36 -12.45
C ILE A 144 1.58 11.36 -11.32
N GLN A 145 2.82 11.47 -10.83
CA GLN A 145 3.17 12.40 -9.78
C GLN A 145 2.95 13.86 -10.22
N VAL A 146 3.36 14.21 -11.44
CA VAL A 146 3.16 15.57 -11.98
C VAL A 146 1.67 15.90 -12.07
N GLU A 147 0.84 14.98 -12.57
CA GLU A 147 -0.61 15.16 -12.67
C GLU A 147 -1.28 15.29 -11.30
N TRP A 148 -0.86 14.49 -10.32
CA TRP A 148 -1.34 14.59 -8.94
C TRP A 148 -0.98 15.95 -8.31
N LEU A 149 0.27 16.39 -8.45
CA LEU A 149 0.72 17.70 -7.94
C LEU A 149 0.03 18.88 -8.61
N GLN A 150 -0.39 18.72 -9.87
CA GLN A 150 -1.19 19.72 -10.60
C GLN A 150 -2.68 19.68 -10.24
N GLY A 151 -3.12 18.75 -9.38
CA GLY A 151 -4.53 18.58 -9.04
C GLY A 151 -5.38 17.97 -10.17
N LYS A 152 -4.76 17.49 -11.25
CA LYS A 152 -5.45 16.79 -12.36
C LYS A 152 -5.90 15.39 -11.95
N LEU A 153 -5.13 14.77 -11.07
CA LEU A 153 -5.42 13.46 -10.53
C LEU A 153 -5.81 13.59 -9.05
N SER A 154 -6.93 13.00 -8.64
CA SER A 154 -7.23 12.88 -7.22
C SER A 154 -6.40 11.75 -6.59
N ARG A 155 -6.14 11.83 -5.28
CA ARG A 155 -5.41 10.77 -4.54
C ARG A 155 -6.02 9.37 -4.70
N TYR A 156 -7.32 9.31 -4.96
CA TYR A 156 -8.08 8.07 -5.10
C TYR A 156 -7.97 7.44 -6.49
N GLN A 157 -7.46 8.18 -7.48
CA GLN A 157 -7.24 7.70 -8.84
C GLN A 157 -5.79 7.28 -9.08
N ILE A 158 -4.88 7.53 -8.12
CA ILE A 158 -3.46 7.22 -8.28
C ILE A 158 -3.25 5.73 -8.57
N VAL A 159 -3.91 4.85 -7.82
CA VAL A 159 -3.77 3.39 -8.03
C VAL A 159 -4.23 3.00 -9.43
N ASP A 160 -5.37 3.52 -9.88
CA ASP A 160 -5.89 3.23 -11.22
C ASP A 160 -4.90 3.65 -12.31
N GLU A 161 -4.31 4.84 -12.20
CA GLU A 161 -3.31 5.33 -13.15
C GLU A 161 -2.01 4.53 -13.11
N PHE A 162 -1.56 4.10 -11.93
CA PHE A 162 -0.38 3.24 -11.79
C PHE A 162 -0.60 1.92 -12.54
N LEU A 163 -1.75 1.27 -12.32
CA LEU A 163 -2.06 0.00 -12.97
C LEU A 163 -2.28 0.17 -14.48
N HIS A 164 -2.92 1.26 -14.90
CA HIS A 164 -3.16 1.54 -16.31
C HIS A 164 -1.87 1.79 -17.09
N ARG A 165 -0.93 2.58 -16.55
CA ARG A 165 0.30 2.96 -17.25
C ARG A 165 1.42 1.93 -17.17
N LEU A 166 1.49 1.17 -16.07
CA LEU A 166 2.64 0.29 -15.80
C LEU A 166 2.41 -1.15 -16.22
N LEU A 167 1.15 -1.62 -16.27
CA LEU A 167 0.86 -2.99 -16.68
C LEU A 167 0.65 -3.05 -18.19
N PRO A 168 1.28 -4.02 -18.89
CA PRO A 168 0.98 -4.32 -20.29
C PRO A 168 -0.52 -4.51 -20.51
N ALA A 169 -1.02 -4.12 -21.69
CA ALA A 169 -2.44 -4.30 -22.04
C ALA A 169 -2.77 -5.74 -22.48
N ASP A 170 -1.77 -6.48 -22.93
CA ASP A 170 -1.90 -7.84 -23.48
C ASP A 170 -1.94 -8.89 -22.36
N ASP A 171 -2.97 -9.75 -22.37
CA ASP A 171 -3.22 -10.77 -21.37
C ASP A 171 -2.20 -11.92 -21.46
N ASP A 172 -1.70 -12.23 -22.66
CA ASP A 172 -0.77 -13.34 -22.88
C ASP A 172 0.57 -13.12 -22.17
N VAL A 173 0.95 -11.85 -21.98
CA VAL A 173 2.16 -11.45 -21.25
C VAL A 173 2.11 -11.92 -19.79
N PHE A 174 0.92 -12.11 -19.22
CA PHE A 174 0.76 -12.50 -17.83
C PHE A 174 0.63 -14.01 -17.61
N ALA A 175 0.47 -14.83 -18.66
CA ALA A 175 0.29 -16.28 -18.50
C ALA A 175 1.37 -16.95 -17.61
N PRO A 176 2.68 -16.61 -17.70
CA PRO A 176 3.71 -17.19 -16.83
C PRO A 176 3.63 -16.71 -15.37
N LEU A 177 2.98 -15.57 -15.12
CA LEU A 177 2.86 -14.94 -13.80
C LEU A 177 1.69 -15.47 -12.99
N MET A 178 0.56 -15.76 -13.63
CA MET A 178 -0.73 -15.97 -12.94
C MET A 178 -0.69 -17.12 -11.93
N SER A 179 0.05 -18.21 -12.23
CA SER A 179 0.21 -19.34 -11.31
C SER A 179 1.16 -19.07 -10.13
N ARG A 180 1.90 -17.96 -10.17
CA ARG A 180 2.98 -17.64 -9.21
C ARG A 180 2.64 -16.49 -8.28
N ILE A 181 1.61 -15.71 -8.55
CA ILE A 181 1.27 -14.54 -7.75
C ILE A 181 0.03 -14.78 -6.89
N ASN A 182 0.21 -14.61 -5.59
CA ASN A 182 -0.82 -14.73 -4.57
C ASN A 182 -0.96 -13.37 -3.87
N ILE A 183 -2.05 -12.66 -4.16
CA ILE A 183 -2.28 -11.30 -3.67
C ILE A 183 -3.13 -11.36 -2.41
N ILE A 184 -2.57 -10.94 -1.29
CA ILE A 184 -3.26 -10.93 0.00
C ILE A 184 -4.09 -9.64 0.14
N SER A 185 -5.37 -9.77 0.43
CA SER A 185 -6.30 -8.68 0.72
C SER A 185 -7.01 -8.96 2.03
N THR A 186 -7.65 -7.94 2.62
CA THR A 186 -8.51 -8.14 3.79
C THR A 186 -9.98 -7.98 3.37
N SER A 187 -10.80 -9.00 3.55
CA SER A 187 -12.27 -8.94 3.47
C SER A 187 -12.85 -8.75 4.88
N LEU A 188 -13.94 -7.99 5.03
CA LEU A 188 -14.59 -7.86 6.34
C LEU A 188 -15.30 -9.14 6.79
N GLU A 189 -15.73 -9.95 5.83
CA GLU A 189 -16.49 -11.16 6.11
C GLU A 189 -15.56 -12.31 6.50
N ASN A 190 -14.42 -12.42 5.80
CA ASN A 190 -13.52 -13.57 5.91
C ASN A 190 -12.17 -13.24 6.58
N GLY A 191 -11.87 -11.98 6.85
CA GLY A 191 -10.55 -11.56 7.32
C GLY A 191 -9.52 -11.58 6.18
N GLY A 192 -8.41 -12.29 6.37
CA GLY A 192 -7.35 -12.40 5.35
C GLY A 192 -7.74 -13.33 4.21
N GLU A 193 -7.64 -12.83 2.99
CA GLU A 193 -7.99 -13.54 1.75
C GLU A 193 -6.80 -13.55 0.80
N ILE A 194 -6.57 -14.70 0.15
CA ILE A 194 -5.55 -14.85 -0.88
C ILE A 194 -6.22 -14.90 -2.24
N LEU A 195 -5.99 -13.86 -3.04
CA LEU A 195 -6.51 -13.71 -4.40
C LEU A 195 -5.51 -14.30 -5.39
N GLN A 196 -5.96 -15.24 -6.22
CA GLN A 196 -5.17 -15.92 -7.26
C GLN A 196 -5.73 -15.55 -8.63
N PRO A 197 -5.30 -14.41 -9.22
CA PRO A 197 -5.85 -13.96 -10.48
C PRO A 197 -5.49 -14.93 -11.62
N THR A 198 -6.44 -15.17 -12.53
CA THR A 198 -6.26 -16.05 -13.68
C THR A 198 -6.07 -15.30 -15.00
N ASN A 199 -6.40 -14.00 -15.01
CA ASN A 199 -6.29 -13.10 -16.15
C ASN A 199 -5.95 -11.69 -15.69
N ARG A 200 -5.63 -10.81 -16.64
CA ARG A 200 -5.22 -9.43 -16.35
C ARG A 200 -6.28 -8.63 -15.61
N SER A 201 -7.55 -8.80 -15.96
CA SER A 201 -8.66 -8.07 -15.34
C SER A 201 -8.78 -8.41 -13.84
N GLU A 202 -8.70 -9.70 -13.51
CA GLU A 202 -8.64 -10.18 -12.13
C GLU A 202 -7.39 -9.70 -11.40
N LEU A 203 -6.23 -9.70 -12.07
CA LEU A 203 -4.99 -9.17 -11.48
C LEU A 203 -5.11 -7.69 -11.13
N VAL A 204 -5.62 -6.87 -12.06
CA VAL A 204 -5.86 -5.44 -11.83
C VAL A 204 -6.83 -5.25 -10.67
N THR A 205 -7.90 -6.04 -10.61
CA THR A 205 -8.88 -6.00 -9.52
C THR A 205 -8.22 -6.35 -8.18
N ALA A 206 -7.48 -7.45 -8.11
CA ALA A 206 -6.76 -7.88 -6.91
C ALA A 206 -5.72 -6.84 -6.44
N LEU A 207 -4.98 -6.23 -7.37
CA LEU A 207 -4.02 -5.16 -7.07
C LEU A 207 -4.70 -3.90 -6.52
N LYS A 208 -5.89 -3.55 -7.00
CA LYS A 208 -6.71 -2.46 -6.41
C LYS A 208 -7.22 -2.82 -5.02
N ARG A 209 -7.69 -4.06 -4.83
CA ARG A 209 -8.19 -4.55 -3.54
C ARG A 209 -7.10 -4.49 -2.46
N THR A 210 -5.95 -5.08 -2.73
CA THR A 210 -4.84 -5.15 -1.79
C THR A 210 -4.22 -3.79 -1.46
N THR A 211 -4.46 -2.75 -2.25
CA THR A 211 -3.96 -1.38 -2.02
C THR A 211 -5.01 -0.44 -1.45
N TRP A 212 -6.21 -0.93 -1.08
CA TRP A 212 -7.30 -0.09 -0.57
C TRP A 212 -7.08 0.29 0.90
N ILE A 213 -6.49 1.45 1.12
CA ILE A 213 -6.27 2.04 2.45
C ILE A 213 -7.31 3.14 2.65
N PRO A 214 -8.16 3.05 3.69
CA PRO A 214 -9.19 4.03 3.98
C PRO A 214 -8.66 5.46 3.98
N PHE A 215 -9.34 6.35 3.23
CA PHE A 215 -9.02 7.78 3.09
C PHE A 215 -7.64 8.12 2.53
N LEU A 216 -6.81 7.14 2.19
CA LEU A 216 -5.52 7.36 1.57
C LEU A 216 -5.62 7.09 0.07
N THR A 217 -5.87 5.84 -0.30
CA THR A 217 -6.10 5.40 -1.68
C THR A 217 -7.58 5.14 -1.94
N GLY A 218 -8.38 4.86 -0.90
CA GLY A 218 -9.84 4.69 -0.99
C GLY A 218 -10.64 5.92 -0.57
N LYS A 219 -11.78 6.18 -1.25
CA LYS A 219 -12.69 7.31 -0.95
C LYS A 219 -13.48 7.18 0.36
N GLY A 220 -13.43 6.04 1.03
CA GLY A 220 -14.18 5.79 2.26
C GLY A 220 -13.55 4.70 3.11
N TRP A 221 -14.28 4.27 4.14
CA TRP A 221 -13.88 3.16 5.00
C TRP A 221 -13.80 1.86 4.22
N LEU A 222 -14.82 1.59 3.42
CA LEU A 222 -14.99 0.36 2.66
C LEU A 222 -15.21 0.73 1.19
N LYS A 223 -14.69 -0.07 0.28
CA LYS A 223 -15.14 -0.05 -1.11
C LYS A 223 -16.31 -1.01 -1.21
N ASP A 224 -17.45 -0.53 -1.69
CA ASP A 224 -18.48 -1.40 -2.22
C ASP A 224 -18.07 -1.69 -3.67
N ASP A 225 -17.66 -2.93 -3.95
CA ASP A 225 -17.49 -3.35 -5.35
C ASP A 225 -18.85 -3.60 -6.02
N VAL A 226 -18.84 -3.88 -7.33
CA VAL A 226 -20.03 -4.27 -8.09
C VAL A 226 -20.78 -5.43 -7.43
N ASN A 227 -20.05 -6.30 -6.72
CA ASN A 227 -20.57 -7.45 -6.00
C ASN A 227 -20.93 -7.17 -4.52
N SER A 228 -20.91 -5.91 -4.07
CA SER A 228 -21.09 -5.52 -2.66
C SER A 228 -20.07 -6.09 -1.68
N GLU A 229 -18.95 -6.63 -2.18
CA GLU A 229 -17.84 -7.08 -1.34
C GLU A 229 -17.14 -5.88 -0.70
N ARG A 230 -16.88 -5.97 0.61
CA ARG A 230 -16.22 -4.93 1.39
C ARG A 230 -14.82 -5.38 1.76
N TYR A 231 -13.81 -4.66 1.29
CA TYR A 231 -12.40 -5.00 1.47
C TYR A 231 -11.52 -3.82 1.89
N LEU A 232 -10.33 -4.18 2.40
CA LEU A 232 -9.23 -3.33 2.81
C LEU A 232 -7.90 -3.90 2.31
N ASP A 233 -6.85 -3.08 2.39
CA ASP A 233 -5.45 -3.48 2.15
C ASP A 233 -5.09 -4.75 2.95
N GLY A 234 -4.22 -5.59 2.38
CA GLY A 234 -3.78 -6.83 3.05
C GLY A 234 -3.14 -6.59 4.42
N TYR A 235 -2.60 -5.39 4.68
CA TYR A 235 -2.06 -5.01 5.99
C TYR A 235 -3.03 -5.29 7.15
N PHE A 236 -4.35 -5.12 6.94
CA PHE A 236 -5.36 -5.27 8.00
C PHE A 236 -5.62 -6.73 8.41
N SER A 237 -5.01 -7.71 7.73
CA SER A 237 -5.08 -9.14 8.06
C SER A 237 -3.71 -9.76 8.32
N LEU A 238 -2.69 -8.95 8.65
CA LEU A 238 -1.32 -9.40 8.93
C LEU A 238 -1.20 -10.66 9.80
N PRO A 239 -1.94 -10.81 10.92
CA PRO A 239 -1.85 -12.01 11.75
C PRO A 239 -2.28 -13.32 11.05
N LEU A 240 -2.97 -13.22 9.92
CA LEU A 240 -3.55 -14.31 9.15
C LEU A 240 -2.74 -14.64 7.89
N HIS A 241 -1.65 -13.92 7.63
CA HIS A 241 -0.84 -14.14 6.45
C HIS A 241 -0.17 -15.52 6.51
N PRO A 242 -0.03 -16.21 5.36
CA PRO A 242 0.57 -17.52 5.33
C PRO A 242 2.05 -17.45 5.76
N PRO A 243 2.53 -18.40 6.57
CA PRO A 243 3.95 -18.50 6.86
C PRO A 243 4.69 -18.84 5.57
N CYS A 244 5.72 -18.06 5.25
CA CYS A 244 6.56 -18.28 4.08
C CYS A 244 8.00 -18.62 4.49
N ARG A 245 8.67 -19.45 3.70
CA ARG A 245 10.07 -19.84 3.85
C ARG A 245 10.99 -18.63 3.71
N TYR A 246 10.71 -17.78 2.72
CA TYR A 246 11.49 -16.57 2.46
C TYR A 246 10.66 -15.31 2.70
N THR A 247 11.33 -14.22 3.08
CA THR A 247 10.68 -12.91 3.20
C THR A 247 11.54 -11.80 2.60
N ALA A 248 10.99 -11.07 1.64
CA ALA A 248 11.63 -9.89 1.06
C ALA A 248 11.33 -8.64 1.91
N LYS A 249 12.17 -8.36 2.92
CA LYS A 249 12.01 -7.19 3.79
C LYS A 249 12.69 -5.95 3.17
N VAL A 250 12.04 -4.79 3.26
CA VAL A 250 12.73 -3.50 3.07
C VAL A 250 13.46 -3.20 4.39
N PRO A 251 14.73 -2.79 4.36
CA PRO A 251 15.40 -2.29 5.56
C PRO A 251 14.60 -1.13 6.15
N PHE A 252 14.28 -1.20 7.44
CA PHE A 252 13.54 -0.14 8.10
C PHE A 252 14.43 1.09 8.23
N SER A 253 14.02 2.18 7.57
CA SER A 253 14.56 3.51 7.79
C SER A 253 13.43 4.51 7.97
N TRP A 254 13.69 5.58 8.72
CA TRP A 254 12.70 6.62 8.96
C TRP A 254 12.28 7.30 7.66
N GLU A 255 13.22 7.45 6.74
CA GLU A 255 13.00 7.92 5.38
C GLU A 255 12.02 6.99 4.65
N SER A 256 12.28 5.68 4.64
CA SER A 256 11.40 4.70 3.98
C SER A 256 9.96 4.77 4.52
N TYR A 257 9.80 5.00 5.82
CA TYR A 257 8.49 5.21 6.43
C TYR A 257 7.82 6.50 5.94
N LEU A 258 8.50 7.65 6.05
CA LEU A 258 7.98 8.95 5.58
C LEU A 258 7.60 8.94 4.10
N HIS A 259 8.35 8.19 3.29
CA HIS A 259 8.15 8.08 1.85
C HIS A 259 7.13 7.02 1.45
N SER A 260 6.64 6.19 2.39
CA SER A 260 5.58 5.22 2.11
C SER A 260 4.29 5.90 1.63
N LEU A 261 4.02 7.11 2.13
CA LEU A 261 2.80 7.89 1.86
C LEU A 261 3.01 9.01 0.83
N ASN A 262 4.24 9.23 0.37
CA ASN A 262 4.58 10.30 -0.55
C ASN A 262 4.94 9.70 -1.92
N PRO A 263 4.12 9.89 -2.97
CA PRO A 263 4.45 9.44 -4.33
C PRO A 263 5.59 10.24 -4.96
N GLY A 264 6.22 11.16 -4.21
CA GLY A 264 7.34 11.99 -4.63
C GLY A 264 8.55 11.22 -5.11
N ALA A 265 8.79 11.19 -6.43
CA ALA A 265 9.89 10.47 -7.07
C ALA A 265 11.29 11.03 -6.74
N ARG A 266 11.39 12.27 -6.24
CA ARG A 266 12.69 12.85 -5.78
C ARG A 266 13.40 11.94 -4.78
N THR A 267 12.63 11.13 -4.06
CA THR A 267 13.15 10.21 -3.06
C THR A 267 13.57 8.86 -3.60
N VAL A 268 13.24 8.53 -4.85
CA VAL A 268 13.55 7.22 -5.46
C VAL A 268 15.01 7.14 -5.84
N GLN A 269 15.63 8.28 -6.13
CA GLN A 269 17.04 8.36 -6.50
C GLN A 269 17.97 8.00 -5.34
N THR A 270 17.58 8.23 -4.08
CA THR A 270 18.45 7.97 -2.92
C THR A 270 18.62 6.47 -2.65
N PRO A 271 17.55 5.66 -2.56
CA PRO A 271 17.66 4.20 -2.43
C PRO A 271 18.32 3.54 -3.66
N TRP A 272 18.05 4.06 -4.87
CA TRP A 272 18.73 3.57 -6.08
C TRP A 272 20.22 3.91 -6.13
N ARG A 273 20.63 5.04 -5.53
CA ARG A 273 22.06 5.36 -5.36
C ARG A 273 22.73 4.46 -4.35
N MET A 274 22.04 4.04 -3.27
CA MET A 274 22.62 3.10 -2.30
C MET A 274 23.06 1.80 -2.98
N ASP A 275 22.26 1.22 -3.88
CA ASP A 275 22.63 -0.01 -4.60
C ASP A 275 23.80 0.21 -5.59
N ARG A 276 23.93 1.42 -6.14
CA ARG A 276 24.96 1.76 -7.13
C ARG A 276 26.29 2.21 -6.52
N GLU A 277 26.25 2.86 -5.37
CA GLU A 277 27.43 3.27 -4.60
C GLU A 277 27.99 2.11 -3.77
N GLU A 278 27.13 1.18 -3.31
CA GLU A 278 27.58 -0.07 -2.67
C GLU A 278 28.03 -1.12 -3.71
N GLY A 279 27.48 -1.11 -4.93
CA GLY A 279 27.92 -1.98 -6.04
C GLY A 279 29.09 -1.44 -6.88
N GLY A 280 29.59 -0.24 -6.57
CA GLY A 280 30.65 0.45 -7.31
C GLY A 280 32.01 0.38 -6.60
N ASP A 281 32.64 -0.80 -6.61
CA ASP A 281 34.10 -1.05 -6.55
C ASP A 281 34.99 -0.33 -5.48
N LYS A 282 34.41 0.18 -4.38
CA LYS A 282 35.16 0.50 -3.13
C LYS A 282 34.34 0.23 -1.85
N GLY A 283 33.36 -0.66 -1.91
CA GLY A 283 32.55 -1.05 -0.76
C GLY A 283 33.31 -1.97 0.19
N ASP A 284 33.24 -1.66 1.47
CA ASP A 284 33.73 -2.50 2.56
C ASP A 284 33.29 -3.97 2.36
N PRO A 285 34.22 -4.94 2.24
CA PRO A 285 33.90 -6.35 2.00
C PRO A 285 33.07 -7.01 3.11
N SER A 286 32.79 -6.31 4.22
CA SER A 286 31.91 -6.78 5.29
C SER A 286 30.42 -6.51 5.05
N ILE A 287 30.03 -5.65 4.10
CA ILE A 287 28.61 -5.36 3.80
C ILE A 287 28.13 -6.28 2.66
N PRO A 288 27.17 -7.19 2.91
CA PRO A 288 26.66 -8.09 1.88
C PRO A 288 25.90 -7.31 0.81
N SER A 289 26.12 -7.62 -0.47
CA SER A 289 25.27 -7.08 -1.54
C SER A 289 23.79 -7.43 -1.28
N ILE A 290 22.85 -6.64 -1.82
CA ILE A 290 21.42 -6.96 -1.73
C ILE A 290 21.14 -8.36 -2.30
N SER A 291 21.86 -8.77 -3.35
CA SER A 291 21.81 -10.14 -3.87
C SER A 291 22.39 -11.18 -2.90
N ASP A 292 23.40 -10.85 -2.11
CA ASP A 292 23.96 -11.74 -1.09
C ASP A 292 23.10 -11.80 0.17
N THR A 293 22.40 -10.72 0.53
CA THR A 293 21.42 -10.73 1.62
C THR A 293 20.21 -11.56 1.22
N PHE A 294 19.77 -11.46 -0.04
CA PHE A 294 18.77 -12.35 -0.59
C PHE A 294 19.29 -13.79 -0.66
N ARG A 295 20.50 -14.05 -1.17
CA ARG A 295 21.12 -15.40 -1.17
C ARG A 295 21.37 -15.96 0.23
N ARG A 296 21.71 -15.15 1.22
CA ARG A 296 21.92 -15.61 2.61
C ARG A 296 20.58 -15.82 3.31
N GLY A 297 19.58 -14.97 3.07
CA GLY A 297 18.21 -15.15 3.56
C GLY A 297 17.48 -16.32 2.90
N VAL A 298 17.83 -16.65 1.64
CA VAL A 298 17.26 -17.76 0.87
C VAL A 298 18.09 -19.04 0.99
N GLY A 299 19.39 -18.94 1.23
CA GLY A 299 20.35 -20.05 1.24
C GLY A 299 20.81 -20.53 2.62
N ALA A 300 20.46 -19.86 3.73
CA ALA A 300 20.85 -20.31 5.08
C ALA A 300 19.88 -21.34 5.72
N ALA A 301 19.02 -21.96 4.92
CA ALA A 301 18.04 -22.97 5.37
C ALA A 301 18.10 -24.25 4.51
N SER A 302 19.31 -24.71 4.19
CA SER A 302 19.61 -26.06 3.68
C SER A 302 20.45 -26.81 4.71
#